data_AF-A0A843W1G4-F1
#
_entry.id   AF-A0A843W1G4-F1
#
_cell.length_a   1.000
_cell.length_b   1.000
_cell.length_c   1.000
_cell.angle_alpha   90.00
_cell.angle_beta   90.00
_cell.angle_gamma   90.00
#
_symmetry.space_group_name_H-M   'P 1'
#
loop_
_entity.id
_entity.type
_entity.pdbx_description
1 polymer ?
#
loop_
_entity_poly.entity_id
_entity_poly.type
_entity_poly.pdbx_seq_one_letter_code
_entity_poly.pdbx_strand_id
1 'polypeptide(L)'
;MLDAAASILRTRGEWNDISAGLLEYVFSCSILHQLRSQRHLAVGLTSNHEVRQVGVAIGVLRYAVTSVKRVKAPKSESWRVAFDQEIIYAAELLRRLEYENEHVCHEKIPDADGLPVLQGLRIVEAIPFEPQRWERGLLFMT
;
A
#
# COMPACT_ATOMS: atom_id res chain seq x y z
N MET A 1 -6.97 5.96 5.16
CA MET A 1 -7.60 7.02 4.34
C MET A 1 -8.13 6.47 3.02
N LEU A 2 -7.35 5.70 2.25
CA LEU A 2 -7.83 5.08 1.00
C LEU A 2 -8.95 4.06 1.23
N ASP A 3 -8.92 3.30 2.33
CA ASP A 3 -10.01 2.36 2.66
C ASP A 3 -11.32 3.07 3.00
N ALA A 4 -11.24 4.23 3.68
CA ALA A 4 -12.41 5.07 3.95
C ALA A 4 -12.98 5.65 2.65
N ALA A 5 -12.13 6.13 1.74
CA ALA A 5 -12.56 6.58 0.42
C ALA A 5 -13.21 5.44 -0.39
N ALA A 6 -12.60 4.25 -0.39
CA ALA A 6 -13.16 3.07 -1.06
C ALA A 6 -14.47 2.59 -0.43
N SER A 7 -14.67 2.78 0.88
CA SER A 7 -15.93 2.50 1.56
C SER A 7 -17.03 3.47 1.12
N ILE A 8 -16.75 4.77 1.12
CA ILE A 8 -17.70 5.80 0.67
C ILE A 8 -18.12 5.56 -0.79
N LEU A 9 -17.17 5.28 -1.67
CA LEU A 9 -17.42 5.00 -3.08
C LEU A 9 -18.31 3.78 -3.31
N ARG A 10 -18.31 2.78 -2.41
CA ARG A 10 -19.17 1.59 -2.49
C ARG A 10 -20.58 1.81 -1.98
N THR A 11 -20.79 2.75 -1.06
CA THR A 11 -22.06 2.89 -0.32
C THR A 11 -23.17 3.65 -1.03
N ARG A 12 -22.91 4.32 -2.16
CA ARG A 12 -23.90 5.18 -2.80
C ARG A 12 -24.18 4.65 -4.20
N GLY A 13 -25.38 4.12 -4.42
CA GLY A 13 -25.70 3.18 -5.51
C GLY A 13 -25.86 3.76 -6.93
N GLU A 14 -25.62 5.05 -7.14
CA GLU A 14 -25.98 5.75 -8.39
C GLU A 14 -24.81 6.56 -8.97
N TRP A 15 -23.61 6.01 -9.01
CA TRP A 15 -22.50 6.68 -9.70
C TRP A 15 -22.17 5.95 -11.00
N ASN A 16 -22.19 6.70 -12.11
CA ASN A 16 -21.80 6.26 -13.46
C ASN A 16 -20.34 5.74 -13.52
N ASP A 17 -19.89 5.31 -14.70
CA ASP A 17 -18.55 4.75 -14.99
C ASP A 17 -17.36 5.48 -14.35
N ILE A 18 -17.48 6.79 -14.11
CA ILE A 18 -16.48 7.63 -13.43
C ILE A 18 -16.15 7.09 -12.03
N SER A 19 -17.16 6.59 -11.29
CA SER A 19 -16.95 6.02 -9.96
C SER A 19 -16.27 4.67 -9.99
N ALA A 20 -16.51 3.86 -11.03
CA ALA A 20 -15.88 2.56 -11.18
C ALA A 20 -14.38 2.73 -11.48
N GLY A 21 -14.02 3.67 -12.36
CA GLY A 21 -12.63 4.03 -12.63
C GLY A 21 -11.92 4.61 -11.40
N LEU A 22 -12.59 5.51 -10.67
CA LEU A 22 -12.04 6.08 -9.44
C LEU A 22 -11.89 5.03 -8.33
N LEU A 23 -12.86 4.13 -8.17
CA LEU A 23 -12.79 3.04 -7.20
C LEU A 23 -11.65 2.08 -7.53
N GLU A 24 -11.48 1.72 -8.80
CA GLU A 24 -10.37 0.89 -9.27
C GLU A 24 -9.03 1.57 -8.98
N TYR A 25 -8.93 2.88 -9.23
CA TYR A 25 -7.74 3.67 -8.94
C TYR A 25 -7.43 3.70 -7.43
N VAL A 26 -8.39 4.09 -6.59
CA VAL A 26 -8.22 4.18 -5.12
C VAL A 26 -7.82 2.82 -4.54
N PHE A 27 -8.44 1.74 -5.01
CA PHE A 27 -8.11 0.39 -4.57
C PHE A 27 -6.69 -0.01 -4.98
N SER A 28 -6.31 0.25 -6.24
CA SER A 28 -4.95 -0.01 -6.75
C SER A 28 -3.90 0.75 -5.95
N CYS A 29 -4.16 2.03 -5.64
CA CYS A 29 -3.30 2.84 -4.80
C CYS A 29 -3.16 2.24 -3.39
N SER A 30 -4.26 1.79 -2.77
CA SER A 30 -4.21 1.22 -1.42
C SER A 30 -3.25 0.03 -1.36
N ILE A 31 -3.37 -0.88 -2.32
CA ILE A 31 -2.52 -2.06 -2.43
C ILE A 31 -1.05 -1.68 -2.68
N LEU A 32 -0.81 -0.75 -3.61
CA LEU A 32 0.54 -0.31 -3.94
C LEU A 32 1.22 0.35 -2.73
N HIS A 33 0.48 1.19 -1.99
CA HIS A 33 0.98 1.82 -0.76
C HIS A 33 1.26 0.80 0.34
N GLN A 34 0.43 -0.24 0.47
CA GLN A 34 0.68 -1.32 1.41
C GLN A 34 1.94 -2.10 1.06
N LEU A 35 2.13 -2.48 -0.21
CA LEU A 35 3.34 -3.16 -0.69
C LEU A 35 4.59 -2.31 -0.43
N ARG A 36 4.54 -1.02 -0.76
CA ARG A 36 5.62 -0.07 -0.48
C ARG A 36 5.94 0.01 1.00
N SER A 37 4.93 0.10 1.85
CA SER A 37 5.10 0.18 3.30
C SER A 37 5.77 -1.07 3.86
N GLN A 38 5.35 -2.26 3.41
CA GLN A 38 5.97 -3.53 3.77
C GLN A 38 7.42 -3.63 3.30
N ARG A 39 7.73 -3.14 2.10
CA ARG A 39 9.10 -3.06 1.59
C ARG A 39 9.99 -2.15 2.44
N HIS A 40 9.51 -0.96 2.79
CA HIS A 40 10.25 -0.05 3.67
C HIS A 40 10.45 -0.63 5.07
N LEU A 41 9.43 -1.31 5.62
CA LEU A 41 9.54 -2.01 6.89
C LEU A 41 10.62 -3.09 6.84
N ALA A 42 10.63 -3.92 5.79
CA ALA A 42 11.65 -4.94 5.59
C ALA A 42 13.07 -4.35 5.51
N VAL A 43 13.24 -3.25 4.77
CA VAL A 43 14.52 -2.51 4.74
C VAL A 43 14.90 -2.06 6.15
N GLY A 44 13.99 -1.42 6.89
CA GLY A 44 14.23 -0.98 8.27
C GLY A 44 14.63 -2.11 9.22
N LEU A 45 13.99 -3.28 9.11
CA LEU A 45 14.33 -4.48 9.89
C LEU A 45 15.75 -5.00 9.57
N THR A 46 16.20 -4.84 8.33
CA THR A 46 17.54 -5.26 7.90
C THR A 46 18.64 -4.22 8.13
N SER A 47 18.27 -2.96 8.33
CA SER A 47 19.19 -1.83 8.56
C SER A 47 19.26 -1.38 10.02
N ASN A 48 18.51 -2.01 10.91
CA ASN A 48 18.52 -1.68 12.34
C ASN A 48 19.91 -1.97 12.95
N HIS A 49 20.47 -0.98 13.64
CA HIS A 49 21.80 -1.03 14.24
C HIS A 49 21.89 -1.92 15.50
N GLU A 50 20.77 -2.19 16.17
CA GLU A 50 20.76 -2.97 17.41
C GLU A 50 20.63 -4.48 17.13
N VAL A 51 19.59 -4.86 16.41
CA VAL A 51 19.33 -6.25 16.03
C VAL A 51 18.80 -6.29 14.60
N ARG A 52 19.60 -6.87 13.71
CA ARG A 52 19.20 -7.18 12.35
C ARG A 52 18.22 -8.35 12.36
N GLN A 53 17.08 -8.20 11.70
CA GLN A 53 15.99 -9.19 11.71
C GLN A 53 15.65 -9.64 10.27
N VAL A 54 16.56 -10.40 9.66
CA VAL A 54 16.42 -10.87 8.27
C VAL A 54 15.23 -11.83 8.12
N GLY A 55 15.01 -12.74 9.07
CA GLY A 55 13.91 -13.70 9.03
C GLY A 55 12.54 -13.02 9.02
N VAL A 56 12.37 -11.98 9.85
CA VAL A 56 11.15 -11.16 9.91
C VAL A 56 10.95 -10.38 8.62
N ALA A 57 12.01 -9.77 8.08
CA ALA A 57 11.96 -9.01 6.83
C ALA A 57 11.52 -9.90 5.64
N ILE A 58 12.02 -11.14 5.58
CA ILE A 58 11.59 -12.14 4.58
C ILE A 58 10.11 -12.45 4.75
N GLY A 59 9.65 -12.72 5.98
CA GLY A 59 8.24 -13.00 6.27
C GLY A 59 7.32 -11.87 5.79
N VAL A 60 7.68 -10.62 6.08
CA VAL A 60 6.95 -9.42 5.62
C VAL A 60 6.88 -9.35 4.10
N LEU A 61 7.98 -9.55 3.40
CA LEU A 61 8.02 -9.48 1.93
C LEU A 61 7.29 -10.65 1.25
N ARG A 62 7.38 -11.87 1.80
CA ARG A 62 6.61 -13.03 1.31
C ARG A 62 5.12 -12.74 1.39
N TYR A 63 4.66 -12.26 2.55
CA TYR A 63 3.26 -11.87 2.72
C TYR A 63 2.85 -10.78 1.73
N ALA A 64 3.68 -9.74 1.57
CA ALA A 64 3.44 -8.63 0.64
C ALA A 64 3.28 -9.08 -0.82
N VAL A 65 4.28 -9.81 -1.34
CA VAL A 65 4.32 -10.28 -2.73
C VAL A 65 3.21 -11.30 -2.99
N THR A 66 2.88 -12.15 -2.02
CA THR A 66 1.77 -13.10 -2.16
C THR A 66 0.43 -12.39 -2.19
N SER A 67 0.26 -11.37 -1.35
CA SER A 67 -0.97 -10.59 -1.26
C SER A 67 -1.22 -9.81 -2.55
N VAL A 68 -0.19 -9.16 -3.11
CA VAL A 68 -0.33 -8.36 -4.34
C VAL A 68 -0.63 -9.23 -5.56
N LYS A 69 -0.03 -10.43 -5.65
CA LYS A 69 -0.26 -11.40 -6.75
C LYS A 69 -1.70 -11.93 -6.78
N ARG A 70 -2.41 -11.92 -5.64
CA ARG A 70 -3.82 -12.34 -5.57
C ARG A 70 -4.77 -11.29 -6.11
N VAL A 71 -4.31 -10.04 -6.27
CA VAL A 71 -5.14 -8.95 -6.76
C VAL A 71 -5.03 -8.81 -8.27
N LYS A 72 -6.14 -8.44 -8.93
CA LYS A 72 -6.14 -8.10 -10.35
C LYS A 72 -5.31 -6.84 -10.58
N ALA A 73 -4.43 -6.89 -11.58
CA ALA A 73 -3.67 -5.74 -12.01
C ALA A 73 -4.59 -4.57 -12.45
N PRO A 74 -4.14 -3.31 -12.31
CA PRO A 74 -4.87 -2.16 -12.83
C PRO A 74 -5.15 -2.32 -14.34
N LYS A 75 -6.33 -1.90 -14.80
CA LYS A 75 -6.69 -1.96 -16.23
C LYS A 75 -5.97 -0.88 -17.04
N SER A 76 -5.75 0.30 -16.44
CA SER A 76 -5.02 1.41 -17.07
C SER A 76 -3.53 1.08 -17.21
N GLU A 77 -3.01 1.17 -18.43
CA GLU A 77 -1.62 0.85 -18.76
C GLU A 77 -0.62 1.77 -18.03
N SER A 78 -0.93 3.07 -17.90
CA SER A 78 -0.05 4.04 -17.25
C SER A 78 0.20 3.73 -15.78
N TRP A 79 -0.77 3.12 -15.09
CA TRP A 79 -0.63 2.73 -13.68
C TRP A 79 -0.15 1.30 -13.51
N ARG A 80 -0.43 0.42 -14.48
CA ARG A 80 0.08 -0.95 -14.52
C ARG A 80 1.60 -0.97 -14.48
N VAL A 81 2.27 -0.16 -15.31
CA VAL A 81 3.74 -0.07 -15.33
C VAL A 81 4.29 0.27 -13.94
N ALA A 82 3.72 1.28 -13.27
CA ALA A 82 4.15 1.67 -11.93
C ALA A 82 3.88 0.57 -10.89
N PHE A 83 2.76 -0.16 -11.04
CA PHE A 83 2.38 -1.25 -10.16
C PHE A 83 3.33 -2.44 -10.30
N ASP A 84 3.58 -2.89 -11.53
CA ASP A 84 4.45 -4.02 -11.83
C ASP A 84 5.90 -3.74 -11.39
N GLN A 85 6.37 -2.51 -11.58
CA GLN A 85 7.70 -2.11 -11.16
C GLN A 85 7.91 -2.24 -9.64
N GLU A 86 6.90 -1.87 -8.83
CA GLU A 86 6.99 -2.05 -7.37
C GLU A 86 6.96 -3.52 -6.96
N ILE A 87 6.21 -4.36 -7.68
CA ILE A 87 6.21 -5.81 -7.45
C ILE A 87 7.60 -6.38 -7.73
N ILE A 88 8.23 -5.99 -8.84
CA ILE A 88 9.58 -6.40 -9.21
C ILE A 88 10.56 -6.00 -8.10
N TYR A 89 10.55 -4.74 -7.66
CA TYR A 89 11.44 -4.28 -6.58
C TYR A 89 11.25 -5.05 -5.27
N ALA A 90 10.01 -5.34 -4.88
CA ALA A 90 9.74 -6.15 -3.69
C ALA A 90 10.22 -7.60 -3.85
N ALA A 91 10.03 -8.20 -5.02
CA ALA A 91 10.46 -9.56 -5.32
C ALA A 91 11.99 -9.71 -5.38
N GLU A 92 12.69 -8.72 -5.95
CA GLU A 92 14.15 -8.69 -6.00
C GLU A 92 14.77 -8.58 -4.60
N LEU A 93 14.22 -7.70 -3.76
CA LEU A 93 14.65 -7.59 -2.36
C LEU A 93 14.40 -8.89 -1.60
N LEU A 94 13.22 -9.50 -1.77
CA LEU A 94 12.90 -10.79 -1.16
C LEU A 94 13.92 -11.86 -1.57
N ARG A 95 14.18 -12.01 -2.87
CA ARG A 95 15.14 -12.99 -3.39
C ARG A 95 16.53 -12.80 -2.79
N ARG A 96 16.98 -11.56 -2.66
CA ARG A 96 18.29 -11.24 -2.07
C ARG A 96 18.35 -11.65 -0.60
N LEU A 97 17.31 -11.34 0.18
CA LEU A 97 17.26 -11.67 1.61
C LEU A 97 17.12 -13.18 1.83
N GLU A 98 16.33 -13.88 1.01
CA GLU A 98 16.21 -15.34 1.08
C GLU A 98 17.56 -16.03 0.83
N TYR A 99 18.28 -15.58 -0.21
CA TYR A 99 19.62 -16.08 -0.49
C TYR A 99 20.58 -15.83 0.69
N GLU A 100 20.60 -14.62 1.23
CA GLU A 100 21.44 -14.30 2.38
C GLU A 100 21.06 -15.10 3.63
N ASN A 101 19.77 -15.32 3.88
CA ASN A 101 19.31 -16.08 5.03
C ASN A 101 19.63 -17.58 4.91
N GLU A 102 19.57 -18.13 3.70
CA GLU A 102 19.94 -19.51 3.42
C GLU A 102 21.44 -19.77 3.62
N HIS A 103 22.29 -18.77 3.36
CA HIS A 103 23.75 -18.96 3.31
C HIS A 103 24.51 -18.32 4.48
N VAL A 104 23.95 -17.32 5.15
CA VAL A 104 24.66 -16.47 6.13
C VAL A 104 23.90 -16.37 7.44
N CYS A 105 22.65 -15.89 7.42
CA CYS A 105 21.95 -15.51 8.66
C CYS A 105 21.28 -16.69 9.36
N HIS A 106 20.71 -17.62 8.60
CA HIS A 106 19.95 -18.78 9.10
C HIS A 106 18.86 -18.42 10.14
N GLU A 107 18.26 -17.23 10.01
CA GLU A 107 17.19 -16.81 10.91
C GLU A 107 15.90 -17.55 10.58
N LYS A 108 15.14 -17.89 11.63
CA LYS A 108 13.81 -18.47 11.49
C LYS A 108 12.86 -17.42 10.89
N ILE A 109 12.11 -17.82 9.87
CA ILE A 109 11.07 -17.00 9.27
C ILE A 109 9.78 -17.19 10.08
N PRO A 110 9.20 -16.13 10.67
CA PRO A 110 7.94 -16.22 11.39
C PRO A 110 6.75 -16.47 10.45
N ASP A 111 5.70 -17.11 10.99
CA ASP A 111 4.42 -17.26 10.31
C ASP A 111 3.67 -15.92 10.22
N ALA A 112 2.59 -15.89 9.42
CA ALA A 112 1.83 -14.67 9.16
C ALA A 112 1.34 -13.96 10.43
N ASP A 113 0.92 -14.71 11.44
CA ASP A 113 0.43 -14.15 12.73
C ASP A 113 1.54 -13.56 13.60
N GLY A 114 2.80 -13.94 13.34
CA GLY A 114 3.98 -13.41 14.00
C GLY A 114 4.60 -12.19 13.31
N LEU A 115 4.00 -11.72 12.21
CA LEU A 115 4.54 -10.58 11.47
C LEU A 115 4.16 -9.23 12.11
N PRO A 116 5.07 -8.24 12.06
CA PRO A 116 4.75 -6.89 12.50
C PRO A 116 3.60 -6.29 11.68
N VAL A 117 2.66 -5.65 12.39
CA VAL A 117 1.53 -4.95 11.78
C VAL A 117 1.94 -3.53 11.40
N LEU A 118 1.60 -3.12 10.17
CA LEU A 118 1.80 -1.74 9.73
C LEU A 118 0.90 -0.79 10.52
N GLN A 119 1.49 0.28 11.07
CA GLN A 119 0.75 1.37 11.70
C GLN A 119 0.72 2.58 10.77
N GLY A 120 -0.48 3.08 10.48
CA GLY A 120 -0.67 4.28 9.69
C GLY A 120 -0.45 5.53 10.54
N LEU A 121 0.47 6.40 10.11
CA LEU A 121 0.65 7.73 10.70
C LEU A 121 -0.04 8.78 9.83
N ARG A 122 -0.86 9.64 10.44
CA ARG A 122 -1.46 10.77 9.75
C ARG A 122 -0.43 11.89 9.64
N ILE A 123 -0.01 12.18 8.41
CA ILE A 123 0.98 13.23 8.10
C ILE A 123 0.38 14.41 7.32
N VAL A 124 -0.90 14.33 6.95
CA VAL A 124 -1.61 15.38 6.20
C VAL A 124 -2.89 15.76 6.92
N GLU A 125 -3.11 17.06 7.04
CA GLU A 125 -4.37 17.66 7.49
C GLU A 125 -4.89 18.60 6.41
N ALA A 126 -6.21 18.72 6.32
CA ALA A 126 -6.83 19.66 5.40
C ALA A 126 -6.58 21.08 5.93
N ILE A 127 -6.02 21.95 5.09
CA ILE A 127 -5.89 23.36 5.42
C ILE A 127 -7.29 23.98 5.34
N PRO A 128 -7.77 24.67 6.39
CA PRO A 128 -9.05 25.36 6.34
C PRO A 128 -9.09 26.35 5.19
N PHE A 129 -10.17 26.31 4.40
CA PHE A 129 -10.40 27.27 3.33
C PHE A 129 -11.17 28.47 3.87
N GLU A 130 -10.57 29.65 3.76
CA GLU A 130 -11.23 30.93 4.05
C GLU A 130 -11.54 31.67 2.74
N PRO A 131 -12.82 31.78 2.34
CA PRO A 131 -13.18 32.47 1.10
C PRO A 131 -12.92 33.98 1.25
N GLN A 132 -12.16 34.55 0.31
CA GLN A 132 -11.83 35.99 0.29
C GLN A 132 -12.93 36.86 -0.32
N ARG A 133 -13.99 36.25 -0.86
CA ARG A 133 -15.15 36.93 -1.44
C ARG A 133 -16.42 36.25 -0.96
N TRP A 134 -17.53 36.99 -0.90
CA TRP A 134 -18.83 36.40 -0.65
C TRP A 134 -19.18 35.39 -1.75
N GLU A 135 -19.02 34.11 -1.47
CA GLU A 135 -19.56 33.04 -2.29
C GLU A 135 -21.06 32.96 -2.00
N ARG A 136 -21.91 33.25 -2.99
CA ARG A 136 -23.35 33.04 -2.85
C ARG A 136 -23.55 31.54 -2.67
N GLY A 137 -24.24 31.13 -1.61
CA GLY A 137 -24.55 29.72 -1.38
C GLY A 137 -25.16 29.10 -2.63
N LEU A 138 -24.54 28.03 -3.13
CA LEU A 138 -25.07 27.26 -4.24
C LEU A 138 -26.35 26.58 -3.76
N LEU A 139 -27.50 27.18 -4.07
CA LEU A 139 -28.80 26.56 -3.89
C LEU A 139 -28.98 25.51 -4.98
N PHE A 140 -28.67 24.26 -4.66
CA PHE A 140 -29.10 23.14 -5.47
C PHE A 140 -30.60 22.93 -5.20
N MET A 141 -31.44 23.34 -6.15
CA MET A 141 -32.86 23.01 -6.08
C MET A 141 -33.05 21.52 -6.39
N THR A 142 -33.67 20.82 -5.43
CA THR A 142 -34.15 19.43 -5.53
C THR A 142 -35.36 19.31 -6.45
#